data_AF-X1KRI9-F1
#
_entry.id   AF-X1KRI9-F1
#
_cell.length_a   1.000
_cell.length_b   1.000
_cell.length_c   1.000
_cell.angle_alpha   90.00
_cell.angle_beta   90.00
_cell.angle_gamma   90.00
#
_symmetry.space_group_name_H-M   'P 1'
#
loop_
_entity.id
_entity.type
_entity.pdbx_description
1 polymer ?
#
loop_
_entity_poly.entity_id
_entity_poly.type
_entity_poly.pdbx_seq_one_letter_code
_entity_poly.pdbx_strand_id
1 'polypeptide(L)'
;ARRRFGGRIIQLILNSHFTEEETMRYLQEHAYFGFTPGEDLLTYNQGISKRLVPAPQDIRRHYAKDVAKGKISSDQVEKWVDQAIRDGIGEIYRPEEEMGSYNPFGHFDTVRSLILSGTLKGLIEKGVKYLWISNIDNLATLIDPVELAMLKRSGKDLLVELARRYLGEALGGHPAKVNGRMQLLENLAFPDDFDLSRVRHINTATYIVRVDALLKMFGLSEQDLQILSQEELARRVKEVVQRAPIYVVIRETEEKTIADRKII
;
A
#
# COMPACT_ATOMS: atom_id res chain seq x y z
N ALA A 1 -10.26 18.85 11.89
CA ALA A 1 -11.43 18.11 12.42
C ALA A 1 -11.64 18.27 13.94
N ARG A 2 -10.72 17.81 14.81
CA ARG A 2 -10.86 17.86 16.30
C ARG A 2 -11.36 19.21 16.84
N ARG A 3 -10.73 20.33 16.43
CA ARG A 3 -11.15 21.68 16.87
C ARG A 3 -12.51 22.11 16.31
N ARG A 4 -12.84 21.69 15.08
CA ARG A 4 -14.03 22.15 14.34
C ARG A 4 -15.30 21.38 14.72
N PHE A 5 -15.17 20.07 14.91
CA PHE A 5 -16.31 19.17 15.10
C PHE A 5 -16.32 18.49 16.48
N GLY A 6 -15.28 18.69 17.30
CA GLY A 6 -15.09 17.97 18.55
C GLY A 6 -14.65 16.51 18.33
N GLY A 7 -14.69 15.73 19.40
CA GLY A 7 -14.31 14.31 19.40
C GLY A 7 -12.81 14.05 19.56
N ARG A 8 -12.47 12.83 19.96
CA ARG A 8 -11.09 12.33 20.04
C ARG A 8 -10.75 11.64 18.72
N ILE A 9 -9.78 12.18 17.99
CA ILE A 9 -9.20 11.56 16.79
C ILE A 9 -7.79 11.12 17.19
N ILE A 10 -7.51 9.83 17.03
CA ILE A 10 -6.17 9.28 17.23
C ILE A 10 -5.49 9.29 15.86
N GLN A 11 -4.38 10.01 15.75
CA GLN A 11 -3.58 10.03 14.55
C GLN A 11 -2.72 8.77 14.50
N LEU A 12 -2.71 8.10 13.35
CA LEU A 12 -1.78 7.00 13.07
C LEU A 12 -0.84 7.41 11.95
N ILE A 13 0.44 7.03 12.10
CA ILE A 13 1.43 7.15 11.04
C ILE A 13 2.01 5.75 10.80
N LEU A 14 1.83 5.25 9.57
CA LEU A 14 2.49 4.03 9.12
C LEU A 14 3.88 4.39 8.62
N ASN A 15 4.89 3.87 9.30
CA ASN A 15 6.28 3.95 8.89
C ASN A 15 6.72 2.66 8.21
N SER A 16 7.96 2.66 7.76
CA SER A 16 8.71 1.46 7.44
C SER A 16 10.05 1.52 8.17
N HIS A 17 10.84 0.45 8.04
CA HIS A 17 12.24 0.47 8.47
C HIS A 17 13.03 1.66 7.89
N PHE A 18 12.63 2.20 6.72
CA PHE A 18 13.30 3.31 6.04
C PHE A 18 12.87 4.70 6.49
N THR A 19 11.77 4.83 7.24
CA THR A 19 11.15 6.14 7.50
C THR A 19 10.89 6.40 8.98
N GLU A 20 10.97 5.37 9.82
CA GLU A 20 10.64 5.50 11.24
C GLU A 20 11.57 6.49 11.95
N GLU A 21 12.88 6.37 11.77
CA GLU A 21 13.86 7.20 12.49
C GLU A 21 13.66 8.68 12.18
N GLU A 22 13.60 9.06 10.90
CA GLU A 22 13.39 10.44 10.47
C GLU A 22 12.02 10.96 10.89
N THR A 23 10.97 10.14 10.80
CA THR A 23 9.63 10.53 11.24
C THR A 23 9.61 10.81 12.74
N MET A 24 10.19 9.94 13.55
CA MET A 24 10.23 10.11 15.00
C MET A 24 11.08 11.30 15.41
N ARG A 25 12.23 11.51 14.77
CA ARG A 25 13.07 12.69 14.99
C ARG A 25 12.32 13.98 14.66
N TYR A 26 11.68 14.04 13.49
CA TYR A 26 10.93 15.21 13.06
C TYR A 26 9.75 15.53 14.00
N LEU A 27 9.01 14.50 14.43
CA LEU A 27 7.96 14.65 15.42
C LEU A 27 8.49 15.19 16.75
N GLN A 28 9.61 14.67 17.25
CA GLN A 28 10.23 15.12 18.50
C GLN A 28 10.70 16.58 18.43
N GLU A 29 11.39 16.96 17.35
CA GLU A 29 11.87 18.32 17.10
C GLU A 29 10.72 19.34 17.09
N HIS A 30 9.51 18.92 16.71
CA HIS A 30 8.32 19.76 16.64
C HIS A 30 7.33 19.52 17.80
N ALA A 31 7.79 18.94 18.91
CA ALA A 31 6.98 18.65 20.09
C ALA A 31 5.66 17.92 19.75
N TYR A 32 5.74 16.96 18.83
CA TYR A 32 4.64 16.15 18.31
C TYR A 32 3.44 16.96 17.81
N PHE A 33 3.65 18.23 17.41
CA PHE A 33 2.59 19.15 17.00
C PHE A 33 1.43 19.28 18.01
N GLY A 34 1.72 19.06 19.31
CA GLY A 34 0.74 19.10 20.39
C GLY A 34 -0.09 17.83 20.56
N PHE A 35 0.24 16.73 19.88
CA PHE A 35 -0.26 15.39 20.19
C PHE A 35 0.53 14.76 21.33
N THR A 36 -0.09 13.85 22.07
CA THR A 36 0.49 12.99 23.10
C THR A 36 0.86 11.63 22.50
N PRO A 37 2.16 11.31 22.35
CA PRO A 37 2.61 10.01 21.86
C PRO A 37 2.06 8.85 22.72
N GLY A 38 1.59 7.78 22.07
CA GLY A 38 0.98 6.63 22.75
C GLY A 38 -0.50 6.82 23.13
N GLU A 39 -1.02 8.05 23.07
CA GLU A 39 -2.40 8.35 23.43
C GLU A 39 -3.28 8.82 22.28
N ASP A 40 -2.87 9.87 21.57
CA ASP A 40 -3.58 10.41 20.41
C ASP A 40 -2.68 10.57 19.16
N LEU A 41 -1.42 10.14 19.26
CA LEU A 41 -0.54 9.85 18.13
C LEU A 41 0.13 8.48 18.32
N LEU A 42 -0.09 7.58 17.36
CA LEU A 42 0.51 6.25 17.33
C LEU A 42 1.31 6.06 16.03
N THR A 43 2.43 5.37 16.13
CA THR A 43 3.22 4.92 14.99
C THR A 43 3.25 3.39 14.98
N TYR A 44 3.38 2.82 13.79
CA TYR A 44 3.62 1.40 13.60
C TYR A 44 4.28 1.19 12.23
N ASN A 45 4.93 0.04 12.03
CA ASN A 45 5.75 -0.19 10.86
C ASN A 45 5.16 -1.27 9.94
N GLN A 46 5.18 -1.01 8.64
CA GLN A 46 5.00 -2.04 7.63
C GLN A 46 6.23 -2.96 7.56
N GLY A 47 6.00 -4.19 7.13
CA GLY A 47 7.05 -5.14 6.86
C GLY A 47 7.85 -4.78 5.61
N ILE A 48 9.00 -5.45 5.47
CA ILE A 48 9.88 -5.35 4.30
C ILE A 48 10.08 -6.74 3.68
N SER A 49 10.12 -6.81 2.36
CA SER A 49 10.59 -7.98 1.61
C SER A 49 11.99 -7.74 1.08
N LYS A 50 12.70 -8.85 0.81
CA LYS A 50 13.91 -8.83 -0.01
C LYS A 50 13.52 -8.75 -1.50
N ARG A 51 14.25 -7.95 -2.25
CA ARG A 51 14.23 -7.93 -3.70
C ARG A 51 14.94 -9.17 -4.23
N LEU A 52 14.45 -9.68 -5.36
CA LEU A 52 14.98 -10.88 -5.99
C LEU A 52 15.45 -10.52 -7.40
N VAL A 53 16.46 -11.21 -7.89
CA VAL A 53 16.85 -11.10 -9.30
C VAL A 53 15.70 -11.64 -10.17
N PRO A 54 15.13 -10.83 -11.09
CA PRO A 54 13.91 -11.21 -11.81
C PRO A 54 14.18 -12.28 -12.86
N ALA A 55 13.14 -13.06 -13.20
CA ALA A 55 13.25 -14.05 -14.26
C ALA A 55 13.28 -13.37 -15.65
N PRO A 56 14.01 -13.94 -16.63
CA PRO A 56 14.09 -13.40 -17.99
C PRO A 56 12.74 -13.11 -18.65
N GLN A 57 11.74 -13.96 -18.40
CA GLN A 57 10.40 -13.81 -18.97
C GLN A 57 9.67 -12.62 -18.36
N ASP A 58 9.87 -12.35 -17.07
CA ASP A 58 9.26 -11.20 -16.38
C ASP A 58 9.85 -9.89 -16.91
N ILE A 59 11.17 -9.82 -17.11
CA ILE A 59 11.86 -8.66 -17.71
C ILE A 59 11.30 -8.36 -19.10
N ARG A 60 11.29 -9.36 -19.99
CA ARG A 60 10.77 -9.19 -21.35
C ARG A 60 9.31 -8.77 -21.36
N ARG A 61 8.48 -9.38 -20.51
CA ARG A 61 7.05 -9.05 -20.40
C ARG A 61 6.84 -7.63 -19.87
N HIS A 62 7.61 -7.22 -18.87
CA HIS A 62 7.52 -5.88 -18.29
C HIS A 62 7.79 -4.80 -19.34
N TYR A 63 8.86 -4.97 -20.12
CA TYR A 63 9.30 -3.98 -21.10
C TYR A 63 8.70 -4.14 -22.51
N ALA A 64 7.89 -5.17 -22.77
CA ALA A 64 7.31 -5.44 -24.09
C ALA A 64 6.56 -4.24 -24.68
N LYS A 65 5.78 -3.51 -23.86
CA LYS A 65 5.05 -2.31 -24.31
C LYS A 65 5.97 -1.15 -24.64
N ASP A 66 7.05 -0.98 -23.90
CA ASP A 66 8.01 0.11 -24.12
C ASP A 66 8.86 -0.17 -25.36
N VAL A 67 9.20 -1.44 -25.63
CA VAL A 67 9.82 -1.86 -26.89
C VAL A 67 8.88 -1.64 -28.07
N ALA A 68 7.62 -2.05 -27.98
CA ALA A 68 6.63 -1.83 -29.05
C ALA A 68 6.38 -0.35 -29.35
N LYS A 69 6.55 0.53 -28.36
CA LYS A 69 6.46 1.99 -28.50
C LYS A 69 7.79 2.66 -28.87
N GLY A 70 8.87 1.90 -29.06
CA GLY A 70 10.20 2.41 -29.38
C GLY A 70 10.86 3.23 -28.27
N LYS A 71 10.39 3.12 -27.03
CA LYS A 71 10.98 3.84 -25.88
C LYS A 71 12.29 3.19 -25.40
N ILE A 72 12.40 1.87 -25.57
CA ILE A 72 13.56 1.05 -25.20
C ILE A 72 13.82 0.09 -26.35
N SER A 73 15.08 -0.19 -26.68
CA SER A 73 15.43 -1.18 -27.71
C SER A 73 15.29 -2.60 -27.20
N SER A 74 14.97 -3.56 -28.08
CA SER A 74 15.01 -4.99 -27.76
C SER A 74 16.38 -5.41 -27.23
N ASP A 75 17.45 -4.88 -27.80
CA ASP A 75 18.81 -5.21 -27.41
C ASP A 75 19.13 -4.78 -25.97
N GLN A 76 18.57 -3.65 -25.51
CA GLN A 76 18.73 -3.22 -24.12
C GLN A 76 18.01 -4.17 -23.16
N VAL A 77 16.81 -4.64 -23.54
CA VAL A 77 16.07 -5.63 -22.74
C VAL A 77 16.85 -6.94 -22.64
N GLU A 78 17.43 -7.42 -23.74
CA GLU A 78 18.24 -8.65 -23.72
C GLU A 78 19.53 -8.49 -22.90
N LYS A 79 20.18 -7.31 -22.90
CA LYS A 79 21.31 -7.03 -21.99
C LYS A 79 20.92 -7.17 -20.52
N TRP A 80 19.74 -6.68 -20.13
CA TRP A 80 19.24 -6.84 -18.77
C TRP A 80 18.90 -8.29 -18.44
N VAL A 81 18.35 -9.04 -19.40
CA VAL A 81 18.13 -10.49 -19.24
C VAL A 81 19.45 -11.23 -18.99
N ASP A 82 20.47 -10.96 -19.81
CA ASP A 82 21.78 -11.59 -19.65
C ASP A 82 22.42 -11.24 -18.30
N GLN A 83 22.22 -10.01 -17.82
CA GLN A 83 22.67 -9.58 -16.51
C GLN A 83 21.95 -10.35 -15.39
N ALA A 84 20.61 -10.47 -15.46
CA ALA A 84 19.85 -11.22 -14.47
C ALA A 84 20.23 -12.70 -14.42
N ILE A 85 20.55 -13.31 -15.57
CA ILE A 85 21.08 -14.68 -15.62
C ILE A 85 22.43 -14.78 -14.88
N ARG A 86 23.34 -13.82 -15.10
CA ARG A 86 24.64 -13.78 -14.42
C ARG A 86 24.52 -13.57 -12.91
N ASP A 87 23.58 -12.72 -12.49
CA ASP A 87 23.38 -12.36 -11.09
C ASP A 87 22.64 -13.45 -10.28
N GLY A 88 22.07 -14.46 -10.97
CA GLY A 88 21.41 -15.61 -10.36
C GLY A 88 19.91 -15.38 -10.19
N ILE A 89 19.11 -15.86 -11.15
CA ILE A 89 17.64 -15.70 -11.16
C ILE A 89 17.02 -16.22 -9.86
N GLY A 90 16.17 -15.40 -9.24
CA GLY A 90 15.45 -15.74 -8.01
C GLY A 90 16.29 -15.61 -6.73
N GLU A 91 17.60 -15.36 -6.84
CA GLU A 91 18.44 -15.08 -5.68
C GLU A 91 18.11 -13.71 -5.08
N ILE A 92 18.39 -13.56 -3.78
CA ILE A 92 18.29 -12.27 -3.10
C ILE A 92 19.25 -11.29 -3.76
N TYR A 93 18.71 -10.17 -4.25
CA TYR A 93 19.50 -9.07 -4.75
C TYR A 93 20.32 -8.45 -3.62
N ARG A 94 21.64 -8.34 -3.82
CA ARG A 94 22.61 -7.81 -2.85
C ARG A 94 23.32 -6.58 -3.45
N PRO A 95 22.77 -5.38 -3.26
CA PRO A 95 23.41 -4.13 -3.63
C PRO A 95 24.59 -3.80 -2.69
N GLU A 96 25.39 -2.81 -3.07
CA GLU A 96 26.46 -2.26 -2.22
C GLU A 96 25.90 -1.68 -0.90
N GLU A 97 24.79 -0.95 -1.00
CA GLU A 97 24.05 -0.48 0.17
C GLU A 97 22.96 -1.49 0.54
N GLU A 98 23.03 -2.09 1.73
CA GLU A 98 22.09 -3.14 2.15
C GLU A 98 20.61 -2.74 1.99
N MET A 99 20.31 -1.46 2.18
CA MET A 99 18.95 -0.90 2.06
C MET A 99 18.34 -1.10 0.67
N GLY A 100 19.15 -1.11 -0.38
CA GLY A 100 18.68 -1.40 -1.73
C GLY A 100 18.16 -2.84 -1.92
N SER A 101 18.49 -3.76 -1.00
CA SER A 101 18.04 -5.16 -1.07
C SER A 101 16.59 -5.35 -0.65
N TYR A 102 15.94 -4.30 -0.16
CA TYR A 102 14.61 -4.38 0.44
C TYR A 102 13.58 -3.54 -0.33
N ASN A 103 12.31 -3.90 -0.17
CA ASN A 103 11.17 -3.10 -0.59
C ASN A 103 10.03 -3.26 0.44
N PRO A 104 9.25 -2.21 0.72
CA PRO A 104 8.03 -2.38 1.51
C PRO A 104 7.03 -3.25 0.74
N PHE A 105 6.29 -4.09 1.47
CA PHE A 105 5.07 -4.68 0.92
C PHE A 105 4.06 -3.55 0.77
N GLY A 106 3.50 -3.34 -0.42
CA GLY A 106 2.63 -2.18 -0.71
C GLY A 106 1.46 -2.02 0.27
N HIS A 107 0.67 -0.94 0.12
CA HIS A 107 -0.35 -0.45 1.06
C HIS A 107 -1.32 -1.47 1.69
N PHE A 108 -1.47 -2.68 1.14
CA PHE A 108 -2.24 -3.74 1.81
C PHE A 108 -1.56 -4.27 3.09
N ASP A 109 -0.22 -4.19 3.19
CA ASP A 109 0.53 -4.60 4.39
C ASP A 109 0.24 -3.70 5.60
N THR A 110 -0.23 -2.46 5.38
CA THR A 110 -0.76 -1.56 6.40
C THR A 110 -1.70 -2.30 7.37
N VAL A 111 -2.65 -3.07 6.84
CA VAL A 111 -3.65 -3.74 7.68
C VAL A 111 -3.05 -4.93 8.43
N ARG A 112 -2.18 -5.70 7.77
CA ARG A 112 -1.44 -6.80 8.40
C ARG A 112 -0.61 -6.29 9.57
N SER A 113 0.20 -5.27 9.35
CA SER A 113 1.06 -4.68 10.39
C SER A 113 0.25 -4.06 11.51
N LEU A 114 -0.88 -3.42 11.21
CA LEU A 114 -1.76 -2.84 12.22
C LEU A 114 -2.32 -3.91 13.18
N ILE A 115 -2.66 -5.10 12.66
CA ILE A 115 -3.13 -6.25 13.45
C ILE A 115 -1.97 -6.86 14.26
N LEU A 116 -0.87 -7.23 13.59
CA LEU A 116 0.21 -8.01 14.21
C LEU A 116 1.07 -7.22 15.20
N SER A 117 1.18 -5.90 15.04
CA SER A 117 1.85 -5.03 16.01
C SER A 117 1.08 -4.88 17.33
N GLY A 118 -0.20 -5.27 17.37
CA GLY A 118 -1.08 -4.97 18.49
C GLY A 118 -1.58 -3.52 18.50
N THR A 119 -1.20 -2.67 17.54
CA THR A 119 -1.70 -1.29 17.46
C THR A 119 -3.23 -1.27 17.27
N LEU A 120 -3.80 -2.15 16.44
CA LEU A 120 -5.27 -2.25 16.29
C LEU A 120 -5.97 -2.59 17.60
N LYS A 121 -5.39 -3.52 18.37
CA LYS A 121 -5.89 -3.91 19.68
C LYS A 121 -5.97 -2.70 20.62
N GLY A 122 -4.88 -1.93 20.71
CA GLY A 122 -4.83 -0.71 21.53
C GLY A 122 -5.82 0.37 21.06
N LEU A 123 -6.07 0.49 19.75
CA LEU A 123 -7.11 1.39 19.22
C LEU A 123 -8.52 0.95 19.65
N ILE A 124 -8.83 -0.34 19.56
CA ILE A 124 -10.13 -0.90 19.95
C ILE A 124 -10.37 -0.70 21.45
N GLU A 125 -9.36 -0.92 22.29
CA GLU A 125 -9.43 -0.66 23.74
C GLU A 125 -9.72 0.82 24.07
N LYS A 126 -9.27 1.74 23.20
CA LYS A 126 -9.60 3.17 23.27
C LYS A 126 -10.96 3.52 22.65
N GLY A 127 -11.73 2.53 22.18
CA GLY A 127 -13.08 2.69 21.64
C GLY A 127 -13.15 3.06 20.15
N VAL A 128 -12.05 2.90 19.40
CA VAL A 128 -12.03 3.18 17.96
C VAL A 128 -12.84 2.15 17.19
N LYS A 129 -13.77 2.62 16.34
CA LYS A 129 -14.66 1.77 15.52
C LYS A 129 -14.46 1.95 14.02
N TYR A 130 -13.81 3.02 13.62
CA TYR A 130 -13.59 3.39 12.22
C TYR A 130 -12.14 3.81 12.05
N LEU A 131 -11.53 3.38 10.94
CA LEU A 131 -10.23 3.84 10.49
C LEU A 131 -10.44 4.74 9.29
N TRP A 132 -9.79 5.90 9.30
CA TRP A 132 -9.67 6.77 8.14
C TRP A 132 -8.23 6.66 7.65
N ILE A 133 -8.05 6.18 6.42
CA ILE A 133 -6.75 5.87 5.83
C ILE A 133 -6.61 6.74 4.59
N SER A 134 -5.49 7.45 4.47
CA SER A 134 -5.16 8.23 3.28
C SER A 134 -3.66 8.19 3.04
N ASN A 135 -3.24 8.45 1.80
CA ASN A 135 -1.82 8.67 1.53
C ASN A 135 -1.35 9.99 2.17
N ILE A 136 -0.10 10.01 2.62
CA ILE A 136 0.50 11.17 3.30
C ILE A 136 0.76 12.35 2.36
N ASP A 137 0.94 12.08 1.07
CA ASP A 137 1.13 13.09 0.02
C ASP A 137 -0.19 13.77 -0.38
N ASN A 138 -1.34 13.18 -0.02
CA ASN A 138 -2.65 13.80 -0.21
C ASN A 138 -3.02 14.74 0.95
N LEU A 139 -2.34 15.91 0.98
CA LEU A 139 -2.54 16.96 1.98
C LEU A 139 -3.94 17.60 1.97
N ALA A 140 -4.73 17.36 0.91
CA ALA A 140 -6.10 17.85 0.81
C ALA A 140 -7.10 16.98 1.57
N THR A 141 -6.72 15.78 1.99
CA THR A 141 -7.60 14.90 2.76
C THR A 141 -7.94 15.53 4.10
N LEU A 142 -9.23 15.66 4.37
CA LEU A 142 -9.75 16.14 5.65
C LEU A 142 -10.78 15.15 6.18
N ILE A 143 -10.80 14.95 7.49
CA ILE A 143 -11.87 14.20 8.14
C ILE A 143 -13.14 15.04 8.14
N ASP A 144 -14.14 14.60 7.38
CA ASP A 144 -15.51 15.14 7.37
C ASP A 144 -16.49 14.13 8.01
N PRO A 145 -17.18 14.50 9.11
CA PRO A 145 -18.20 13.65 9.73
C PRO A 145 -19.36 13.24 8.80
N VAL A 146 -19.62 13.99 7.73
CA VAL A 146 -20.65 13.64 6.73
C VAL A 146 -20.33 12.32 6.05
N GLU A 147 -19.07 12.08 5.68
CA GLU A 147 -18.65 10.84 5.04
C GLU A 147 -18.77 9.64 5.99
N LEU A 148 -18.40 9.83 7.26
CA LEU A 148 -18.60 8.82 8.30
C LEU A 148 -20.11 8.50 8.47
N ALA A 149 -20.96 9.52 8.47
CA ALA A 149 -22.41 9.34 8.52
C ALA A 149 -22.95 8.61 7.28
N MET A 150 -22.41 8.90 6.09
CA MET A 150 -22.76 8.18 4.85
C MET A 150 -22.43 6.69 4.94
N LEU A 151 -21.21 6.34 5.36
CA LEU A 151 -20.83 4.94 5.57
C LEU A 151 -21.78 4.26 6.56
N LYS A 152 -22.01 4.86 7.73
CA LYS A 152 -22.91 4.32 8.75
C LYS A 152 -24.33 4.10 8.23
N ARG A 153 -24.90 5.07 7.51
CA ARG A 153 -26.28 4.99 6.98
C ARG A 153 -26.41 3.99 5.83
N SER A 154 -25.36 3.80 5.04
CA SER A 154 -25.35 2.86 3.93
C SER A 154 -25.34 1.39 4.35
N GLY A 155 -24.97 1.09 5.61
CA GLY A 155 -24.77 -0.27 6.10
C GLY A 155 -23.62 -1.00 5.39
N LYS A 156 -22.69 -0.26 4.78
CA LYS A 156 -21.50 -0.81 4.12
C LYS A 156 -20.33 -0.90 5.08
N ASP A 157 -19.32 -1.64 4.65
CA ASP A 157 -18.12 -1.95 5.44
C ASP A 157 -16.96 -0.98 5.18
N LEU A 158 -16.94 -0.42 3.97
CA LEU A 158 -15.90 0.45 3.43
C LEU A 158 -16.55 1.56 2.60
N LEU A 159 -16.05 2.79 2.78
CA LEU A 159 -16.24 3.91 1.88
C LEU A 159 -14.91 4.25 1.22
N VAL A 160 -14.93 4.48 -0.08
CA VAL A 160 -13.76 4.88 -0.88
C VAL A 160 -14.06 6.25 -1.48
N GLU A 161 -13.19 7.22 -1.24
CA GLU A 161 -13.29 8.53 -1.86
C GLU A 161 -12.69 8.49 -3.28
N LEU A 162 -13.45 9.00 -4.24
CA LEU A 162 -13.07 9.05 -5.65
C LEU A 162 -13.01 10.50 -6.11
N ALA A 163 -12.05 10.81 -6.97
CA ALA A 163 -11.98 12.07 -7.68
C ALA A 163 -12.41 11.88 -9.14
N ARG A 164 -12.86 12.97 -9.77
CA ARG A 164 -13.02 13.01 -11.22
C ARG A 164 -11.64 12.93 -11.86
N ARG A 165 -11.46 12.02 -12.80
CA ARG A 165 -10.22 11.87 -13.55
C ARG A 165 -10.16 12.87 -14.69
N TYR A 166 -9.03 13.55 -14.85
CA TYR A 166 -8.72 14.38 -16.01
C TYR A 166 -7.86 13.60 -17.03
N LEU A 167 -7.94 13.97 -18.31
CA LEU A 167 -7.10 13.35 -19.34
C LEU A 167 -5.64 13.73 -19.09
N GLY A 168 -4.75 12.73 -19.07
CA GLY A 168 -3.32 12.93 -18.82
C GLY A 168 -2.89 12.81 -17.35
N GLU A 169 -3.83 12.60 -16.42
CA GLU A 169 -3.47 12.28 -15.03
C GLU A 169 -2.74 10.94 -14.91
N ALA A 170 -1.91 10.84 -13.89
CA ALA A 170 -1.12 9.66 -13.57
C ALA A 170 -1.99 8.42 -13.35
N LEU A 171 -1.39 7.27 -13.64
CA LEU A 171 -1.97 5.94 -13.49
C LEU A 171 -2.25 5.65 -12.00
N GLY A 172 -3.50 5.35 -11.65
CA GLY A 172 -3.88 4.82 -10.33
C GLY A 172 -5.05 3.84 -10.39
N GLY A 173 -5.61 3.50 -9.22
CA GLY A 173 -6.75 2.61 -9.13
C GLY A 173 -8.05 3.23 -9.66
N HIS A 174 -8.87 2.42 -10.33
CA HIS A 174 -10.11 2.84 -10.96
C HIS A 174 -11.30 1.95 -10.54
N PRO A 175 -12.45 2.54 -10.18
CA PRO A 175 -13.63 1.76 -9.85
C PRO A 175 -14.22 1.12 -11.11
N ALA A 176 -14.44 -0.19 -11.08
CA ALA A 176 -15.02 -0.94 -12.17
C ALA A 176 -15.95 -2.04 -11.67
N LYS A 177 -16.94 -2.42 -12.49
CA LYS A 177 -17.80 -3.57 -12.23
C LYS A 177 -17.32 -4.75 -13.08
N VAL A 178 -16.70 -5.74 -12.44
CA VAL A 178 -16.21 -6.96 -13.09
C VAL A 178 -17.06 -8.13 -12.65
N ASN A 179 -17.67 -8.84 -13.60
CA ASN A 179 -18.57 -9.98 -13.35
C ASN A 179 -19.66 -9.66 -12.30
N GLY A 180 -20.26 -8.48 -12.40
CA GLY A 180 -21.33 -8.06 -11.50
C GLY A 180 -20.86 -7.47 -10.16
N ARG A 181 -19.56 -7.52 -9.84
CA ARG A 181 -19.00 -7.07 -8.55
C ARG A 181 -18.22 -5.77 -8.71
N MET A 182 -18.40 -4.85 -7.78
CA MET A 182 -17.59 -3.63 -7.72
C MET A 182 -16.17 -3.99 -7.27
N GLN A 183 -15.18 -3.48 -7.97
CA GLN A 183 -13.76 -3.69 -7.70
C GLN A 183 -12.99 -2.39 -7.94
N LEU A 184 -11.84 -2.26 -7.29
CA LEU A 184 -10.85 -1.26 -7.63
C LEU A 184 -9.78 -1.95 -8.49
N LEU A 185 -9.61 -1.49 -9.73
CA LEU A 185 -8.66 -2.05 -10.68
C LEU A 185 -7.48 -1.11 -10.86
N GLU A 186 -6.28 -1.63 -10.70
CA GLU A 186 -5.06 -0.95 -11.12
C GLU A 186 -4.95 -0.96 -12.65
N ASN A 187 -4.16 -0.04 -13.21
CA ASN A 187 -4.01 0.08 -14.67
C ASN A 187 -3.53 -1.19 -15.35
N LEU A 188 -2.67 -1.96 -14.67
CA LEU A 188 -2.16 -3.24 -15.15
C LEU A 188 -3.24 -4.33 -15.25
N ALA A 189 -4.39 -4.14 -14.58
CA ALA A 189 -5.50 -5.10 -14.61
C ALA A 189 -6.47 -4.86 -15.78
N PHE A 190 -6.34 -3.76 -16.52
CA PHE A 190 -7.13 -3.51 -17.72
C PHE A 190 -6.57 -4.27 -18.94
N PRO A 191 -7.42 -4.79 -19.84
CA PRO A 191 -6.98 -5.28 -21.14
C PRO A 191 -6.19 -4.24 -21.93
N ASP A 192 -5.26 -4.69 -22.77
CA ASP A 192 -4.40 -3.80 -23.55
C ASP A 192 -5.15 -2.94 -24.56
N ASP A 193 -6.28 -3.42 -25.06
CA ASP A 193 -7.19 -2.75 -26.00
C ASP A 193 -8.29 -1.95 -25.29
N PHE A 194 -8.28 -1.90 -23.95
CA PHE A 194 -9.29 -1.17 -23.20
C PHE A 194 -9.10 0.34 -23.35
N ASP A 195 -10.16 1.02 -23.81
CA ASP A 195 -10.20 2.48 -23.86
C ASP A 195 -10.31 3.08 -22.46
N LEU A 196 -9.14 3.40 -21.88
CA LEU A 196 -9.04 4.04 -20.57
C LEU A 196 -9.75 5.38 -20.50
N SER A 197 -10.00 6.09 -21.62
CA SER A 197 -10.71 7.39 -21.59
C SER A 197 -12.14 7.28 -21.06
N ARG A 198 -12.72 6.07 -21.09
CA ARG A 198 -14.05 5.76 -20.55
C ARG A 198 -14.10 5.78 -19.02
N VAL A 199 -12.96 5.67 -18.36
CA VAL A 199 -12.85 5.68 -16.90
C VAL A 199 -12.82 7.14 -16.41
N ARG A 200 -13.89 7.52 -15.72
CA ARG A 200 -14.13 8.92 -15.29
C ARG A 200 -13.69 9.24 -13.87
N HIS A 201 -13.39 8.20 -13.08
CA HIS A 201 -13.07 8.35 -11.67
C HIS A 201 -11.74 7.67 -11.36
N ILE A 202 -11.00 8.26 -10.44
CA ILE A 202 -9.76 7.74 -9.92
C ILE A 202 -9.86 7.65 -8.40
N ASN A 203 -9.26 6.61 -7.84
CA ASN A 203 -9.16 6.44 -6.41
C ASN A 203 -8.17 7.45 -5.82
N THR A 204 -8.61 8.18 -4.81
CA THR A 204 -7.80 9.16 -4.07
C THR A 204 -6.86 8.49 -3.05
N ALA A 205 -7.00 7.17 -2.88
CA ALA A 205 -6.43 6.39 -1.80
C ALA A 205 -6.91 6.83 -0.39
N THR A 206 -8.08 7.48 -0.32
CA THR A 206 -8.75 7.82 0.94
C THR A 206 -9.90 6.85 1.20
N TYR A 207 -9.87 6.23 2.37
CA TYR A 207 -10.78 5.15 2.77
C TYR A 207 -11.31 5.36 4.17
N ILE A 208 -12.58 5.07 4.39
CA ILE A 208 -13.17 4.92 5.72
C ILE A 208 -13.61 3.47 5.88
N VAL A 209 -12.99 2.77 6.83
CA VAL A 209 -13.20 1.34 7.07
C VAL A 209 -13.75 1.12 8.47
N ARG A 210 -14.76 0.26 8.59
CA ARG A 210 -15.19 -0.24 9.90
C ARG A 210 -14.19 -1.27 10.43
N VAL A 211 -13.78 -1.12 11.69
CA VAL A 211 -12.80 -2.00 12.33
C VAL A 211 -13.28 -3.45 12.37
N ASP A 212 -14.56 -3.68 12.67
CA ASP A 212 -15.14 -5.03 12.71
C ASP A 212 -15.17 -5.70 11.33
N ALA A 213 -15.47 -4.95 10.28
CA ALA A 213 -15.42 -5.45 8.91
C ALA A 213 -14.00 -5.77 8.46
N LEU A 214 -13.02 -4.95 8.83
CA LEU A 214 -11.61 -5.22 8.60
C LEU A 214 -11.17 -6.51 9.27
N LEU A 215 -11.53 -6.71 10.55
CA LEU A 215 -11.22 -7.96 11.26
C LEU A 215 -11.88 -9.18 10.59
N LYS A 216 -13.13 -9.03 10.16
CA LYS A 216 -13.86 -10.08 9.44
C LYS A 216 -13.17 -10.50 8.13
N MET A 217 -12.47 -9.59 7.44
CA MET A 217 -11.66 -9.95 6.26
C MET A 217 -10.59 -10.98 6.59
N PHE A 218 -10.06 -10.97 7.82
CA PHE A 218 -9.06 -11.91 8.32
C PHE A 218 -9.65 -13.11 9.08
N GLY A 219 -10.99 -13.25 9.09
CA GLY A 219 -11.65 -14.26 9.92
C GLY A 219 -11.41 -14.04 11.41
N LEU A 220 -11.27 -12.79 11.83
CA LEU A 220 -11.04 -12.36 13.20
C LEU A 220 -12.24 -11.55 13.72
N SER A 221 -12.35 -11.52 15.05
CA SER A 221 -13.20 -10.63 15.83
C SER A 221 -12.36 -9.77 16.77
N GLU A 222 -12.97 -8.77 17.40
CA GLU A 222 -12.26 -7.96 18.42
C GLU A 222 -11.78 -8.82 19.60
N GLN A 223 -12.53 -9.84 19.97
CA GLN A 223 -12.18 -10.77 21.05
C GLN A 223 -10.97 -11.64 20.69
N ASP A 224 -10.84 -12.03 19.42
CA ASP A 224 -9.69 -12.81 18.94
C ASP A 224 -8.37 -12.08 19.17
N LEU A 225 -8.34 -10.75 19.05
CA LEU A 225 -7.13 -9.95 19.33
C LEU A 225 -6.70 -9.98 20.80
N GLN A 226 -7.58 -10.42 21.71
CA GLN A 226 -7.31 -10.51 23.14
C GLN A 226 -6.88 -11.90 23.58
N ILE A 227 -7.42 -12.95 22.93
CA ILE A 227 -7.28 -14.34 23.40
C ILE A 227 -6.32 -15.19 22.55
N LEU A 228 -6.13 -14.85 21.27
CA LEU A 228 -5.27 -15.65 20.40
C LEU A 228 -3.79 -15.38 20.69
N SER A 229 -2.97 -16.41 20.54
CA SER A 229 -1.52 -16.24 20.55
C SER A 229 -1.05 -15.48 19.31
N GLN A 230 0.16 -14.92 19.37
CA GLN A 230 0.76 -14.22 18.24
C GLN A 230 0.95 -15.15 17.03
N GLU A 231 1.31 -16.42 17.25
CA GLU A 231 1.48 -17.41 16.18
C GLU A 231 0.17 -17.68 15.45
N GLU A 232 -0.93 -17.83 16.18
CA GLU A 232 -2.25 -18.09 15.61
C GLU A 232 -2.79 -16.86 14.87
N LEU A 233 -2.59 -15.66 15.42
CA LEU A 233 -2.94 -14.41 14.75
C LEU A 233 -2.16 -14.26 13.43
N ALA A 234 -0.85 -14.49 13.46
CA ALA A 234 0.01 -14.46 12.28
C ALA A 234 -0.41 -15.49 11.23
N ARG A 235 -0.80 -16.71 11.64
CA ARG A 235 -1.32 -17.74 10.73
C ARG A 235 -2.57 -17.28 9.99
N ARG A 236 -3.58 -16.77 10.69
CA ARG A 236 -4.83 -16.29 10.08
C ARG A 236 -4.61 -15.11 9.14
N VAL A 237 -3.77 -14.15 9.56
CA VAL A 237 -3.41 -13.03 8.69
C VAL A 237 -2.72 -13.52 7.42
N LYS A 238 -1.77 -14.46 7.54
CA LYS A 238 -1.05 -15.04 6.41
C LYS A 238 -1.98 -15.75 5.42
N GLU A 239 -2.97 -16.51 5.89
CA GLU A 239 -3.93 -17.22 5.03
C GLU A 239 -4.73 -16.31 4.10
N VAL A 240 -5.02 -15.08 4.55
CA VAL A 240 -5.73 -14.10 3.73
C VAL A 240 -4.77 -13.37 2.79
N VAL A 241 -3.61 -12.96 3.29
CA VAL A 241 -2.59 -12.27 2.47
C VAL A 241 -2.12 -13.16 1.30
N GLN A 242 -2.00 -14.48 1.50
CA GLN A 242 -1.61 -15.42 0.44
C GLN A 242 -2.64 -15.56 -0.68
N ARG A 243 -3.89 -15.13 -0.48
CA ARG A 243 -4.93 -15.12 -1.50
C ARG A 243 -4.97 -13.81 -2.29
N ALA A 244 -4.25 -12.78 -1.83
CA ALA A 244 -4.16 -11.52 -2.54
C ALA A 244 -3.34 -11.70 -3.82
N PRO A 245 -3.76 -11.10 -4.95
CA PRO A 245 -2.96 -11.12 -6.16
C PRO A 245 -1.62 -10.41 -5.91
N ILE A 246 -0.53 -11.09 -6.26
CA ILE A 246 0.82 -10.55 -6.18
C ILE A 246 1.19 -10.00 -7.56
N TYR A 247 1.64 -8.75 -7.58
CA TYR A 247 2.17 -8.12 -8.78
C TYR A 247 3.68 -8.00 -8.64
N VAL A 248 4.41 -8.56 -9.60
CA VAL A 248 5.85 -8.35 -9.71
C VAL A 248 6.07 -6.94 -10.26
N VAL A 249 6.73 -6.10 -9.46
CA VAL A 249 7.17 -4.78 -9.89
C VAL A 249 8.66 -4.85 -10.12
N ILE A 250 9.06 -4.76 -11.38
CA ILE A 250 10.45 -4.67 -11.77
C ILE A 250 10.89 -3.20 -11.64
N ARG A 251 12.07 -2.97 -11.05
CA ARG A 251 12.68 -1.65 -10.96
C ARG A 251 14.08 -1.65 -11.54
N GLU A 252 14.47 -0.50 -12.06
CA GLU A 252 15.86 -0.21 -12.39
C GLU A 252 16.60 0.26 -11.13
N THR A 253 17.88 -0.12 -11.00
CA THR A 253 18.77 0.48 -9.99
C THR A 253 19.05 1.94 -10.34
N GLU A 254 19.25 2.76 -9.32
CA GLU A 254 19.65 4.16 -9.52
C GLU A 254 21.14 4.22 -9.89
N GLU A 255 21.43 4.13 -11.19
CA GLU A 255 22.78 4.30 -11.72
C GLU A 255 22.88 5.51 -12.65
N LYS A 256 24.10 6.09 -12.74
CA LYS A 256 24.36 7.37 -13.40
C LYS A 256 24.01 7.37 -14.89
N THR A 257 24.04 6.21 -15.54
CA THR A 257 23.62 6.06 -16.95
C THR A 257 22.64 4.90 -17.10
N ILE A 258 21.75 4.97 -18.09
CA ILE A 258 20.78 3.90 -18.40
C ILE A 258 21.48 2.57 -18.73
N ALA A 259 22.69 2.63 -19.29
CA ALA A 259 23.47 1.44 -19.64
C ALA A 259 23.98 0.69 -18.41
N ASP A 260 24.19 1.39 -17.30
CA ASP A 260 24.72 0.81 -16.07
C ASP A 260 23.58 0.25 -15.18
N ARG A 261 22.35 0.75 -15.34
CA ARG A 261 21.18 0.31 -14.56
C ARG A 261 20.96 -1.20 -14.65
N LYS A 262 20.82 -1.82 -13.48
CA LYS A 262 20.42 -3.22 -13.29
C LYS A 262 18.93 -3.32 -13.05
N ILE A 263 18.37 -4.49 -13.32
CA ILE A 263 16.95 -4.78 -13.17
C ILE A 263 16.73 -5.70 -11.97
N ILE A 264 15.86 -5.27 -11.04
CA ILE A 264 15.60 -5.91 -9.73
C ILE A 264 14.11 -5.92 -9.36
#